data_AF-A0A1G3QTJ7-F1
#
_entry.id   AF-A0A1G3QTJ7-F1
#
_cell.length_a   1.000
_cell.length_b   1.000
_cell.length_c   1.000
_cell.angle_alpha   90.00
_cell.angle_beta   90.00
_cell.angle_gamma   90.00
#
_symmetry.space_group_name_H-M   'P 1'
#
loop_
_entity.id
_entity.type
_entity.pdbx_description
1 polymer ?
#
loop_
_entity_poly.entity_id
_entity_poly.type
_entity_poly.pdbx_seq_one_letter_code
_entity_poly.pdbx_strand_id
1 'polypeptide(L)'
;MKRLLIATFCIITSMSIMVSAGDKKKGEKCLANFDCEFNHECKDGVCVKKREFDAGSSGKTGNECFSDADCVGSGKCVEGKFGKKYCSGN
;
A
#
# COMPACT_ATOMS: atom_id res chain seq x y z
N MET A 1 -15.14 36.87 -34.28
CA MET A 1 -15.39 35.43 -34.05
C MET A 1 -14.12 34.57 -33.94
N LYS A 2 -13.05 34.81 -34.74
CA LYS A 2 -11.79 34.05 -34.65
C LYS A 2 -11.06 34.17 -33.29
N ARG A 3 -11.11 35.34 -32.64
CA ARG A 3 -10.47 35.56 -31.33
C ARG A 3 -11.19 34.88 -30.16
N LEU A 4 -12.50 34.66 -30.29
CA LEU A 4 -13.30 33.93 -29.29
C LEU A 4 -12.94 32.44 -29.31
N LEU A 5 -12.76 31.86 -30.51
CA LEU A 5 -12.38 30.45 -30.69
C LEU A 5 -11.00 30.11 -30.13
N ILE A 6 -10.05 31.05 -30.17
CA ILE A 6 -8.69 30.87 -29.63
C ILE A 6 -8.70 30.81 -28.10
N ALA A 7 -9.50 31.67 -27.44
CA ALA A 7 -9.63 31.68 -25.99
C ALA A 7 -10.25 30.38 -25.46
N THR A 8 -11.25 29.83 -26.16
CA THR A 8 -11.88 28.56 -25.78
C THR A 8 -10.95 27.36 -25.98
N PHE A 9 -10.06 27.39 -26.97
CA PHE A 9 -9.10 26.32 -27.22
C PHE A 9 -8.05 26.19 -26.10
N CYS A 10 -7.59 27.31 -25.52
CA CYS A 10 -6.63 27.29 -24.40
C CYS A 10 -7.22 26.69 -23.11
N ILE A 11 -8.51 26.88 -22.86
CA ILE A 11 -9.19 26.39 -21.64
C ILE A 11 -9.36 24.87 -21.69
N ILE A 12 -9.55 24.29 -22.87
CA ILE A 12 -9.73 22.84 -23.05
C ILE A 12 -8.39 22.09 -22.88
N THR A 13 -7.27 22.70 -23.25
CA THR A 13 -5.93 22.09 -23.10
C THR A 13 -5.38 22.07 -21.67
N SER A 14 -5.91 22.91 -20.76
CA SER A 14 -5.47 22.92 -19.35
C SER A 14 -6.13 21.83 -18.48
N MET A 15 -7.13 21.13 -19.00
CA MET A 15 -7.94 20.17 -18.25
C MET A 15 -7.48 18.71 -18.43
N SER A 16 -6.24 18.51 -18.88
CA SER A 16 -5.54 17.22 -18.79
C SER A 16 -4.99 17.06 -17.37
N ILE A 17 -5.89 17.04 -16.38
CA ILE A 17 -5.53 16.56 -15.05
C ILE A 17 -5.25 15.07 -15.24
N MET A 18 -3.97 14.72 -15.20
CA MET A 18 -3.47 13.36 -15.23
C MET A 18 -4.21 12.56 -14.15
N VAL A 19 -5.18 11.77 -14.58
CA VAL A 19 -5.65 10.63 -13.79
C VAL A 19 -4.58 9.56 -14.00
N SER A 20 -3.47 9.72 -13.30
CA SER A 20 -2.48 8.66 -13.15
C SER A 20 -3.13 7.62 -12.25
N ALA A 21 -3.63 6.53 -12.83
CA ALA A 21 -3.86 5.33 -12.05
C ALA A 21 -2.50 4.94 -11.46
N GLY A 22 -2.39 4.87 -10.13
CA GLY A 22 -1.11 4.69 -9.46
C GLY A 22 -0.44 3.37 -9.83
N ASP A 23 0.72 3.45 -10.48
CA ASP A 23 1.56 2.30 -10.83
C ASP A 23 2.79 2.17 -9.91
N LYS A 24 2.93 3.06 -8.91
CA LYS A 24 4.13 3.10 -8.08
C LYS A 24 4.16 1.98 -7.05
N LYS A 25 5.29 1.28 -7.00
CA LYS A 25 5.57 0.10 -6.17
C LYS A 25 6.12 0.47 -4.81
N LYS A 26 6.23 -0.53 -3.92
CA LYS A 26 6.83 -0.40 -2.60
C LYS A 26 8.18 0.31 -2.64
N GLY A 27 8.33 1.36 -1.84
CA GLY A 27 9.56 2.13 -1.69
C GLY A 27 9.76 3.25 -2.72
N GLU A 28 8.89 3.37 -3.72
CA GLU A 28 8.94 4.48 -4.67
C GLU A 28 8.35 5.77 -4.07
N LYS A 29 8.87 6.91 -4.51
CA LYS A 29 8.42 8.22 -4.03
C LYS A 29 7.02 8.55 -4.51
N CYS A 30 6.17 9.02 -3.61
CA CYS A 30 4.79 9.41 -3.88
C CYS A 30 4.46 10.75 -3.24
N LEU A 31 3.44 11.43 -3.78
CA LEU A 31 2.88 12.64 -3.21
C LEU A 31 1.48 12.37 -2.62
N ALA A 32 0.77 11.40 -3.19
CA ALA A 32 -0.55 11.00 -2.75
C ALA A 32 -0.80 9.49 -2.89
N ASN A 33 -1.81 8.98 -2.18
CA ASN A 33 -2.16 7.55 -2.19
C ASN A 33 -2.50 7.01 -3.58
N PHE A 34 -3.12 7.83 -4.44
CA PHE A 34 -3.47 7.42 -5.79
C PHE A 34 -2.26 7.29 -6.72
N ASP A 35 -1.07 7.76 -6.32
CA ASP A 35 0.17 7.53 -7.07
C ASP A 35 0.66 6.09 -6.94
N CYS A 36 0.27 5.41 -5.86
CA CYS A 36 0.73 4.07 -5.51
C CYS A 36 -0.20 2.99 -6.09
N GLU A 37 0.36 1.79 -6.33
CA GLU A 37 -0.40 0.60 -6.71
C GLU A 37 -1.57 0.35 -5.72
N PHE A 38 -2.64 -0.30 -6.17
CA PHE A 38 -3.88 -0.49 -5.39
C PHE A 38 -3.66 -1.01 -3.96
N ASN A 39 -2.70 -1.91 -3.77
CA ASN A 39 -2.33 -2.52 -2.49
C ASN A 39 -1.33 -1.69 -1.65
N HIS A 40 -1.01 -0.47 -2.08
CA HIS A 40 -0.08 0.46 -1.43
C HIS A 40 -0.77 1.79 -1.09
N GLU A 41 -0.23 2.49 -0.09
CA GLU A 41 -0.59 3.84 0.33
C GLU A 41 0.67 4.70 0.39
N CYS A 42 0.52 6.01 0.19
CA CYS A 42 1.63 6.94 0.28
C CYS A 42 1.84 7.36 1.73
N LYS A 43 2.96 6.95 2.32
CA LYS A 43 3.30 7.26 3.71
C LYS A 43 4.73 7.81 3.77
N ASP A 44 4.90 8.94 4.45
CA ASP A 44 6.20 9.62 4.56
C ASP A 44 6.86 9.89 3.19
N GLY A 45 6.04 10.16 2.17
CA GLY A 45 6.49 10.42 0.80
C GLY A 45 6.95 9.18 0.02
N VAL A 46 6.69 7.97 0.52
CA VAL A 46 6.98 6.70 -0.16
C VAL A 46 5.79 5.75 -0.16
N CYS A 47 5.64 4.95 -1.22
CA CYS A 47 4.60 3.94 -1.30
C CYS A 47 4.92 2.79 -0.34
N VAL A 48 4.06 2.56 0.64
CA VAL A 48 4.12 1.44 1.60
C VAL A 48 2.90 0.55 1.43
N LYS A 49 2.99 -0.72 1.80
CA LYS A 49 1.87 -1.66 1.64
C LYS A 49 0.75 -1.28 2.62
N LYS A 50 -0.48 -1.18 2.13
CA LYS A 50 -1.66 -0.99 2.99
C LYS A 50 -1.77 -2.15 3.97
N ARG A 51 -2.13 -1.87 5.22
CA ARG A 51 -2.25 -2.91 6.27
C ARG A 51 -3.21 -4.03 5.89
N GLU A 52 -4.30 -3.71 5.21
CA GLU A 52 -5.31 -4.68 4.74
C GLU A 52 -4.74 -5.68 3.71
N PHE A 53 -3.69 -5.29 2.98
CA PHE A 53 -2.97 -6.13 2.01
C PHE A 53 -1.62 -6.61 2.55
N ASP A 54 -1.24 -6.19 3.75
CA ASP A 54 -0.10 -6.70 4.50
C ASP A 54 -0.51 -7.99 5.22
N ALA A 55 -0.75 -9.04 4.42
CA ALA A 55 -0.78 -10.43 4.91
C ALA A 55 0.55 -10.84 5.59
N GLY A 56 1.57 -9.98 5.50
CA GLY A 56 2.92 -10.19 6.00
C GLY A 56 3.12 -9.86 7.48
N SER A 57 2.07 -9.63 8.28
CA SER A 57 2.27 -9.39 9.71
C SER A 57 1.55 -10.40 10.61
N SER A 58 0.52 -11.11 10.18
CA SER A 58 -0.04 -12.16 11.05
C SER A 58 0.83 -13.43 11.07
N GLY A 59 1.62 -13.66 10.02
CA GLY A 59 2.36 -14.90 9.85
C GLY A 59 3.86 -14.84 9.95
N LYS A 60 4.45 -13.70 10.34
CA LYS A 60 5.91 -13.57 10.50
C LYS A 60 6.37 -14.01 11.89
N THR A 61 7.59 -14.55 11.97
CA THR A 61 8.22 -14.88 13.25
C THR A 61 8.20 -13.68 14.20
N GLY A 62 7.75 -13.91 15.44
CA GLY A 62 7.64 -12.89 16.49
C GLY A 62 6.29 -12.16 16.56
N ASN A 63 5.40 -12.35 15.58
CA ASN A 63 4.07 -11.75 15.62
C ASN A 63 3.08 -12.65 16.37
N GLU A 64 2.10 -12.01 17.02
CA GLU A 64 1.08 -12.69 17.81
C GLU A 64 0.19 -13.56 16.90
N CYS A 65 -0.11 -14.77 17.35
CA CYS A 65 -0.90 -15.75 16.61
C CYS A 65 -1.94 -16.38 17.53
N PHE A 66 -3.01 -16.94 16.95
CA PHE A 66 -3.99 -17.74 17.70
C PHE A 66 -3.87 -19.23 17.35
N SER A 67 -3.42 -19.52 16.13
CA SER A 67 -3.31 -20.85 15.53
C SER A 67 -2.12 -20.95 14.58
N ASP A 68 -1.69 -22.19 14.27
CA ASP A 68 -0.63 -22.43 13.28
C ASP A 68 -0.98 -21.87 11.89
N ALA A 69 -2.27 -21.75 11.56
CA ALA A 69 -2.76 -21.17 10.31
C ALA A 69 -2.49 -19.66 10.22
N ASP A 70 -2.25 -18.98 11.34
CA ASP A 70 -1.85 -17.56 11.33
C ASP A 70 -0.37 -17.43 10.91
N CYS A 71 0.46 -18.45 11.17
CA CYS A 71 1.90 -18.46 10.98
C CYS A 71 2.38 -18.90 9.59
N VAL A 72 1.60 -18.58 8.55
CA VAL A 72 1.90 -18.99 7.17
C VAL A 72 3.26 -18.44 6.73
N GLY A 73 4.22 -19.34 6.51
CA GLY A 73 5.55 -18.99 6.02
C GLY A 73 6.53 -18.54 7.11
N SER A 74 6.23 -18.68 8.40
CA SER A 74 7.21 -18.44 9.48
C SER A 74 7.17 -19.45 10.64
N GLY A 75 6.66 -20.65 10.36
CA GLY A 75 6.73 -21.80 11.26
C GLY A 75 5.41 -22.10 11.97
N LYS A 76 5.48 -22.31 13.28
CA LYS A 76 4.35 -22.70 14.13
C LYS A 76 3.96 -21.60 15.10
N CYS A 77 2.71 -21.62 15.55
CA CYS A 77 2.23 -20.74 16.61
C CYS A 77 2.65 -21.33 17.96
N VAL A 78 3.68 -20.76 18.58
CA VAL A 78 4.23 -21.23 19.85
C VAL A 78 3.80 -20.35 21.00
N GLU A 79 3.69 -20.93 22.19
CA GLU A 79 3.35 -20.18 23.40
C GLU A 79 4.56 -19.38 23.91
N GLY A 80 4.31 -18.12 24.28
CA GLY A 80 5.28 -17.20 24.84
C GLY A 80 5.04 -16.89 26.30
N LYS A 81 5.89 -16.01 26.83
CA LYS A 81 5.73 -15.52 28.20
C LYS A 81 4.43 -14.71 28.30
N PHE A 82 3.74 -14.85 29.42
CA PHE A 82 2.47 -14.17 29.73
C PHE A 82 1.24 -14.65 28.93
N GLY A 83 1.23 -15.91 28.46
CA GLY A 83 0.03 -16.52 27.84
C GLY A 83 -0.28 -16.01 26.43
N LYS A 84 0.62 -15.21 25.84
CA LYS A 84 0.54 -14.77 24.44
C LYS A 84 1.22 -15.81 23.56
N LYS A 85 0.62 -16.16 22.42
CA LYS A 85 1.26 -17.03 21.43
C LYS A 85 1.83 -16.20 20.29
N TYR A 86 2.93 -16.65 19.72
CA TYR A 86 3.61 -15.96 18.61
C TYR A 86 4.13 -16.96 17.58
N CYS A 87 4.28 -16.53 16.34
CA CYS A 87 4.84 -17.39 15.30
C CYS A 87 6.34 -17.59 15.51
N SER A 88 6.82 -18.84 15.42
CA SER A 88 8.23 -19.20 15.54
C SER A 88 8.53 -20.45 14.71
N GLY A 89 9.62 -20.44 13.94
CA GLY A 89 10.05 -21.60 13.17
C GLY A 89 10.52 -21.27 11.75
N ASN A 90 11.53 -20.40 11.66
CA ASN A 90 12.45 -20.40 10.54
C ASN A 90 13.88 -20.49 11.07
#